data_AF-A0A075AU96-F1
#
_entry.id   AF-A0A075AU96-F1
#
_cell.length_a   1.000
_cell.length_b   1.000
_cell.length_c   1.000
_cell.angle_alpha   90.00
_cell.angle_beta   90.00
_cell.angle_gamma   90.00
#
_symmetry.space_group_name_H-M   'P 1'
#
loop_
_entity.id
_entity.type
_entity.pdbx_description
1 polymer ?
#
loop_
_entity_poly.entity_id
_entity_poly.type
_entity_poly.pdbx_seq_one_letter_code
_entity_poly.pdbx_strand_id
1 'polypeptide(L)'
;MKVFKVGDIVDIKANGSIHKGMPHKYYHGKTAVVFNVSKRAVGVIVNKRVGGRYIEKRVNIRIEHVKHSKCRDDFLARMKETHQKIKEAKVKGETVVVKRQPKGPRPAHFISTKKNTPTVISAVPYEILL
;
A
#
# COMPACT_ATOMS: atom_id res chain seq x y z
N MET A 1 -19.96 2.74 -9.24
CA MET A 1 -19.19 3.67 -10.09
C MET A 1 -18.04 4.25 -9.26
N LYS A 2 -16.81 4.34 -9.79
CA LYS A 2 -15.68 4.94 -9.04
C LYS A 2 -15.64 6.44 -9.32
N VAL A 3 -15.51 7.26 -8.28
CA VAL A 3 -15.41 8.72 -8.37
C VAL A 3 -13.96 9.10 -8.12
N PHE A 4 -13.38 9.94 -8.97
CA PHE A 4 -12.02 10.46 -8.82
C PHE A 4 -12.08 11.98 -8.61
N LYS A 5 -11.24 12.48 -7.73
CA LYS A 5 -11.06 13.90 -7.44
C LYS A 5 -9.60 14.31 -7.66
N VAL A 6 -9.38 15.60 -7.81
CA VAL A 6 -8.03 16.17 -7.86
C VAL A 6 -7.33 15.93 -6.52
N GLY A 7 -6.10 15.43 -6.56
CA GLY A 7 -5.31 15.07 -5.39
C GLY A 7 -5.43 13.60 -4.97
N ASP A 8 -6.33 12.82 -5.56
CA ASP A 8 -6.42 11.39 -5.27
C ASP A 8 -5.19 10.63 -5.77
N ILE A 9 -4.78 9.62 -5.00
CA ILE A 9 -3.67 8.73 -5.36
C ILE A 9 -4.24 7.52 -6.09
N VAL A 10 -3.75 7.29 -7.31
CA VAL A 10 -4.25 6.26 -8.19
C VAL A 10 -3.13 5.38 -8.73
N ASP A 11 -3.42 4.10 -8.92
CA ASP A 11 -2.54 3.17 -9.62
C ASP A 11 -2.99 3.01 -11.06
N ILE A 12 -2.03 2.97 -11.97
CA ILE A 12 -2.25 2.79 -13.40
C ILE A 12 -2.11 1.30 -13.73
N LYS A 13 -3.19 0.68 -14.18
CA LYS A 13 -3.20 -0.70 -14.69
C LYS A 13 -3.95 -0.75 -16.01
N ALA A 14 -3.20 -0.89 -17.10
CA ALA A 14 -3.79 -0.99 -18.44
C ALA A 14 -4.75 -2.19 -18.54
N ASN A 15 -5.85 -1.98 -19.26
CA ASN A 15 -6.85 -2.99 -19.59
C ASN A 15 -6.78 -3.20 -21.11
N GLY A 16 -6.38 -4.39 -21.55
CA GLY A 16 -6.17 -4.70 -22.97
C GLY A 16 -7.44 -4.59 -23.81
N SER A 17 -8.62 -4.83 -23.21
CA SER A 17 -9.91 -4.78 -23.93
C SER A 17 -10.33 -3.37 -24.33
N ILE A 18 -9.72 -2.32 -23.76
CA ILE A 18 -10.04 -0.92 -24.05
C ILE A 18 -8.81 -0.25 -24.64
N HIS A 19 -8.83 0.03 -25.95
CA HIS A 19 -7.70 0.64 -26.65
C HIS A 19 -7.60 2.17 -26.44
N LYS A 20 -8.73 2.85 -26.22
CA LYS A 20 -8.78 4.32 -26.13
C LYS A 20 -8.27 4.81 -24.78
N GLY A 21 -7.38 5.80 -24.79
CA GLY A 21 -6.80 6.38 -23.56
C GLY A 21 -5.95 5.39 -22.76
N MET A 22 -5.45 4.34 -23.43
CA MET A 22 -4.54 3.36 -22.87
C MET A 22 -3.20 4.03 -22.51
N PRO A 23 -2.66 3.80 -21.31
CA PRO A 23 -1.36 4.33 -20.93
C PRO A 23 -0.22 3.61 -21.66
N HIS A 24 0.86 4.32 -21.97
CA HIS A 24 2.08 3.70 -22.49
C HIS A 24 2.64 2.69 -21.46
N LYS A 25 3.25 1.59 -21.95
CA LYS A 25 3.76 0.47 -21.13
C LYS A 25 4.63 0.90 -19.93
N TYR A 26 5.38 1.98 -20.08
CA TYR A 26 6.20 2.54 -18.99
C TYR A 26 5.39 2.92 -17.74
N TYR A 27 4.16 3.42 -17.92
CA TYR A 27 3.30 3.86 -16.83
C TYR A 27 2.49 2.72 -16.22
N HIS A 28 2.49 1.52 -16.82
CA HIS A 28 1.83 0.36 -16.25
C HIS A 28 2.46 0.00 -14.91
N GLY A 29 1.63 -0.19 -13.87
CA GLY A 29 2.09 -0.49 -12.51
C GLY A 29 2.69 0.71 -11.77
N LYS A 30 2.58 1.93 -12.32
CA LYS A 30 2.99 3.16 -11.61
C LYS A 30 1.82 3.74 -10.80
N THR A 31 2.16 4.29 -9.65
CA THR A 31 1.24 5.10 -8.84
C THR A 31 1.43 6.58 -9.21
N ALA A 32 0.33 7.32 -9.23
CA ALA A 32 0.24 8.67 -9.73
C ALA A 32 -0.72 9.51 -8.89
N VAL A 33 -0.66 10.83 -9.04
CA VAL A 33 -1.60 11.76 -8.42
C VAL A 33 -2.48 12.37 -9.49
N VAL A 34 -3.79 12.44 -9.23
CA VAL A 34 -4.75 13.07 -10.14
C VAL A 34 -4.59 14.59 -10.12
N PHE A 35 -4.38 15.22 -11.27
CA PHE A 35 -4.31 16.67 -11.41
C PHE A 35 -5.54 17.27 -12.12
N ASN A 36 -6.19 16.50 -12.98
CA ASN A 36 -7.35 16.94 -13.74
C ASN A 36 -8.37 15.80 -13.90
N VAL A 37 -9.66 16.14 -13.96
CA VAL A 37 -10.76 15.18 -14.15
C VAL A 37 -11.58 15.63 -15.35
N SER A 38 -11.79 14.73 -16.31
CA SER A 38 -12.59 14.95 -17.51
C SER A 38 -13.74 13.95 -17.59
N LYS A 39 -14.64 14.11 -18.57
CA LYS A 39 -15.86 13.28 -18.71
C LYS A 39 -15.61 11.75 -18.71
N ARG A 40 -14.50 11.28 -19.30
CA ARG A 40 -14.18 9.84 -19.47
C ARG A 40 -12.77 9.46 -19.01
N ALA A 41 -11.96 10.44 -18.65
CA ALA A 41 -10.54 10.24 -18.38
C ALA A 41 -10.08 11.09 -17.20
N VAL A 42 -8.97 10.69 -16.63
CA VAL A 42 -8.31 11.34 -15.52
C VAL A 42 -6.92 11.74 -16.00
N GLY A 43 -6.56 13.00 -15.75
CA GLY A 43 -5.19 13.48 -15.93
C GLY A 43 -4.38 13.12 -14.69
N VAL A 44 -3.29 12.38 -14.87
CA VAL A 44 -2.41 11.96 -13.78
C VAL A 44 -0.99 12.49 -13.96
N ILE A 45 -0.37 12.82 -12.84
CA ILE A 45 1.04 13.20 -12.74
C ILE A 45 1.84 11.98 -12.29
N VAL A 46 2.85 11.59 -13.09
CA VAL A 46 3.79 10.51 -12.79
C VAL A 46 5.22 11.03 -12.88
N ASN A 47 6.03 10.73 -11.87
CA ASN A 47 7.46 11.00 -11.91
C ASN A 47 8.19 9.92 -12.72
N LYS A 48 8.63 10.28 -13.93
CA LYS A 48 9.38 9.39 -14.84
C LYS A 48 10.87 9.71 -14.74
N ARG A 49 11.69 8.68 -14.51
CA ARG A 49 13.14 8.81 -14.60
C ARG A 49 13.56 8.89 -16.08
N VAL A 50 14.31 9.92 -16.43
CA VAL A 50 14.90 10.11 -17.76
C VAL A 50 16.39 10.44 -17.57
N GLY A 51 17.26 9.46 -17.87
CA GLY A 51 18.68 9.54 -17.53
C GLY A 51 18.90 9.63 -16.01
N GLY A 52 19.64 10.66 -15.58
CA GLY A 52 19.99 10.90 -14.18
C GLY A 52 18.96 11.67 -13.34
N ARG A 53 17.86 12.15 -13.94
CA ARG A 53 16.86 12.98 -13.23
C ARG A 53 15.43 12.45 -13.35
N TYR A 54 14.58 12.89 -12.43
CA TYR A 54 13.14 12.66 -12.49
C TYR A 54 12.46 13.86 -13.17
N ILE A 55 11.55 13.57 -14.09
CA ILE A 55 10.76 14.57 -14.80
C ILE A 55 9.29 14.28 -14.53
N GLU A 56 8.54 15.32 -14.17
CA GLU A 56 7.09 15.26 -14.06
C GLU A 56 6.48 14.99 -15.45
N LYS A 57 5.70 13.91 -15.57
CA LYS A 57 4.96 13.59 -16.78
C LYS A 57 3.47 13.63 -16.49
N ARG A 58 2.76 14.46 -17.24
CA ARG A 58 1.30 14.56 -17.23
C ARG A 58 0.74 13.65 -18.31
N VAL A 59 -0.14 12.72 -17.93
CA VAL A 59 -0.70 11.70 -18.83
C VAL A 59 -2.22 11.69 -18.66
N ASN A 60 -2.95 11.72 -19.77
CA ASN A 60 -4.40 11.57 -19.76
C ASN A 60 -4.74 10.09 -19.95
N ILE A 61 -5.39 9.49 -18.97
CA ILE A 61 -5.67 8.06 -18.93
C ILE A 61 -7.16 7.85 -18.70
N ARG A 62 -7.75 6.89 -19.41
CA ARG A 62 -9.15 6.51 -19.20
C ARG A 62 -9.40 5.81 -17.87
N ILE A 63 -10.61 5.96 -17.32
CA ILE A 63 -11.00 5.45 -15.99
C ILE A 63 -10.86 3.92 -15.90
N GLU A 64 -11.04 3.21 -17.01
CA GLU A 64 -10.92 1.76 -17.14
C GLU A 64 -9.50 1.26 -16.83
N HIS A 65 -8.49 2.13 -16.96
CA HIS A 65 -7.08 1.81 -16.72
C HIS A 65 -6.56 2.33 -15.38
N VAL A 66 -7.44 2.88 -14.54
CA VAL A 66 -7.07 3.57 -13.29
C VAL A 66 -7.85 2.96 -12.13
N LYS A 67 -7.17 2.77 -11.00
CA LYS A 67 -7.79 2.33 -9.74
C LYS A 67 -7.28 3.20 -8.58
N HIS A 68 -8.10 3.38 -7.54
CA HIS A 68 -7.63 4.01 -6.30
C HIS A 68 -6.56 3.15 -5.64
N SER A 69 -5.55 3.80 -5.06
CA SER A 69 -4.48 3.13 -4.34
C SER A 69 -4.87 2.92 -2.87
N LYS A 70 -4.86 1.66 -2.41
CA LYS A 70 -5.22 1.30 -1.02
C LYS A 70 -4.24 1.87 0.01
N CYS A 71 -3.02 2.22 -0.40
CA CYS A 71 -2.01 2.77 0.51
C CYS A 71 -2.46 4.08 1.18
N ARG A 72 -3.30 4.87 0.49
CA ARG A 72 -3.84 6.11 1.04
C ARG A 72 -4.98 5.84 2.01
N ASP A 73 -5.80 4.84 1.75
CA ASP A 73 -6.93 4.46 2.61
C ASP A 73 -6.43 4.02 4.00
N ASP A 74 -5.41 3.15 4.04
CA ASP A 74 -4.79 2.71 5.30
C ASP A 74 -4.18 3.88 6.07
N PHE A 75 -3.57 4.84 5.36
CA PHE A 75 -3.04 6.04 5.98
C PHE A 75 -4.14 6.91 6.59
N LEU A 76 -5.25 7.14 5.87
CA LEU A 76 -6.37 7.96 6.33
C LEU A 76 -7.11 7.32 7.51
N ALA A 77 -7.35 6.01 7.47
CA ALA A 77 -7.93 5.26 8.58
C ALA A 77 -7.09 5.43 9.85
N ARG A 78 -5.78 5.20 9.74
CA ARG A 78 -4.84 5.39 10.84
C ARG A 78 -4.76 6.83 11.32
N MET A 79 -4.80 7.82 10.43
CA MET A 79 -4.82 9.23 10.79
C MET A 79 -6.04 9.54 11.66
N LYS A 80 -7.22 9.05 11.27
CA LYS A 80 -8.46 9.21 12.02
C LYS A 80 -8.37 8.58 13.42
N GLU A 81 -7.90 7.34 13.51
CA GLU A 81 -7.68 6.65 14.79
C GLU A 81 -6.66 7.40 15.67
N THR A 82 -5.61 7.92 15.06
CA THR A 82 -4.58 8.70 15.78
C THR A 82 -5.17 9.96 16.38
N HIS A 83 -5.97 10.71 15.62
CA HIS A 83 -6.65 11.91 16.12
C HIS A 83 -7.65 11.59 17.24
N GLN A 84 -8.36 10.47 17.15
CA GLN A 84 -9.27 10.02 18.21
C GLN A 84 -8.52 9.72 19.50
N LYS A 85 -7.42 8.93 19.43
CA LYS A 85 -6.57 8.61 20.58
C LYS A 85 -5.98 9.86 21.24
N ILE A 86 -5.52 10.84 20.44
CA ILE A 86 -5.01 12.12 20.97
C ILE A 86 -6.11 12.89 21.69
N LYS A 87 -7.33 12.93 21.11
CA LYS A 87 -8.46 13.63 21.73
C LYS A 87 -8.85 12.99 23.06
N GLU A 88 -8.95 11.66 23.10
CA GLU A 88 -9.27 10.91 24.32
C GLU A 88 -8.21 11.07 25.41
N ALA A 89 -6.93 11.00 25.03
CA ALA A 89 -5.80 11.21 25.92
C ALA A 89 -5.83 12.62 26.54
N LYS A 90 -6.13 13.64 25.73
CA LYS A 90 -6.27 15.02 26.21
C LYS A 90 -7.42 15.18 27.21
N VAL A 91 -8.53 14.48 27.02
CA VAL A 91 -9.67 14.50 27.97
C VAL A 91 -9.32 13.78 29.27
N LYS A 92 -8.59 12.66 29.21
CA LYS A 92 -8.15 11.89 30.38
C LYS A 92 -6.96 12.50 31.12
N GLY A 93 -6.20 13.40 30.48
CA GLY A 93 -4.94 13.94 31.01
C GLY A 93 -3.75 12.98 30.87
N GLU A 94 -3.88 11.93 30.06
CA GLU A 94 -2.81 10.94 29.83
C GLU A 94 -1.96 11.32 28.62
N THR A 95 -0.72 10.84 28.58
CA THR A 95 0.15 10.97 27.40
C THR A 95 0.11 9.69 26.56
N VAL A 96 -0.07 9.83 25.24
CA VAL A 96 -0.15 8.69 24.31
C VAL A 96 0.96 8.75 23.28
N VAL A 97 1.68 7.63 23.11
CA VAL A 97 2.66 7.44 22.05
C VAL A 97 1.95 7.01 20.76
N VAL A 98 1.88 7.91 19.79
CA VAL A 98 1.18 7.68 18.50
C VAL A 98 2.09 7.22 17.37
N LYS A 99 3.42 7.31 17.55
CA LYS A 99 4.39 6.90 16.53
C LYS A 99 4.48 5.38 16.48
N ARG A 100 4.52 4.83 15.25
CA ARG A 100 4.78 3.40 15.03
C ARG A 100 6.20 3.06 15.48
N GLN A 101 6.35 1.92 16.13
CA GLN A 101 7.65 1.35 16.47
C GLN A 101 7.93 0.14 15.57
N PRO A 102 9.19 -0.11 15.18
CA PRO A 102 9.57 -1.37 14.55
C PRO A 102 9.34 -2.53 15.52
N LYS A 103 9.29 -3.75 14.99
CA LYS A 103 9.19 -4.94 15.82
C LYS A 103 10.45 -5.06 16.69
N GLY A 104 10.26 -4.94 18.00
CA GLY A 104 11.34 -5.14 18.98
C GLY A 104 11.73 -6.62 19.15
N PRO A 105 12.76 -6.90 19.97
CA PRO A 105 13.08 -8.26 20.37
C PRO A 105 11.86 -8.93 21.02
N ARG A 106 11.75 -10.25 20.87
CA ARG A 106 10.66 -11.01 21.51
C ARG A 106 10.79 -10.87 23.04
N PRO A 107 9.71 -10.56 23.75
CA PRO A 107 9.75 -10.54 25.21
C PRO A 107 9.96 -11.97 25.75
N ALA A 108 10.46 -12.06 26.98
CA ALA A 108 10.51 -13.32 27.70
C ALA A 108 9.09 -13.90 27.84
N HIS A 109 8.93 -15.19 27.58
CA HIS A 109 7.68 -15.90 27.77
C HIS A 109 7.95 -17.33 28.24
N PHE A 110 7.01 -17.90 28.99
CA PHE A 110 7.09 -19.26 29.50
C PHE A 110 6.36 -20.23 28.58
N ILE A 111 7.00 -21.35 28.25
CA ILE A 111 6.40 -22.44 27.46
C ILE A 111 6.12 -23.60 28.40
N SER A 112 4.85 -24.00 28.52
CA SER A 112 4.43 -25.13 29.36
C SER A 112 4.52 -26.46 28.61
N THR A 113 5.07 -27.47 29.26
CA THR A 113 5.20 -28.85 28.73
C THR A 113 4.02 -29.76 29.06
N LYS A 114 3.03 -29.30 29.84
CA LYS A 114 1.91 -30.13 30.35
C LYS A 114 1.06 -30.82 29.26
N LYS A 115 0.98 -30.23 28.06
CA LYS A 115 0.28 -30.78 26.88
C LYS A 115 1.12 -30.64 25.60
N ASN A 116 2.41 -30.40 25.75
CA ASN A 116 3.35 -30.16 24.65
C ASN A 116 4.66 -30.87 24.96
N THR A 117 4.63 -32.19 24.88
CA THR A 117 5.80 -33.05 25.10
C THR A 117 6.78 -32.83 23.94
N PRO A 118 8.04 -32.44 24.21
CA PRO A 118 9.03 -32.25 23.15
C PRO A 118 9.23 -33.54 22.36
N THR A 119 9.15 -33.45 21.03
CA THR A 119 9.45 -34.57 20.14
C THR A 119 10.93 -34.57 19.79
N VAL A 120 11.58 -35.72 19.94
CA VAL A 120 12.96 -35.91 19.49
C VAL A 120 12.93 -36.19 17.99
N ILE A 121 13.72 -35.44 17.22
CA ILE A 121 13.85 -35.60 15.77
C ILE A 121 15.30 -35.99 15.46
N SER A 122 15.50 -36.94 14.55
CA SER A 122 16.82 -37.38 14.08
C SER A 122 17.05 -36.99 12.62
N ALA A 123 18.33 -36.92 12.21
CA ALA A 123 18.68 -36.73 10.81
C ALA A 123 18.22 -37.95 9.99
N VAL A 124 17.63 -37.67 8.81
CA VAL A 124 17.17 -38.71 7.88
C VAL A 124 18.35 -39.12 6.98
N PRO A 125 18.56 -40.43 6.72
CA PRO A 125 19.59 -40.89 5.80
C PRO A 125 19.28 -40.46 4.35
N TYR A 126 20.32 -40.45 3.51
CA TYR A 126 20.17 -40.17 2.08
C TYR A 126 19.41 -41.30 1.38
N GLU A 127 18.37 -40.96 0.62
CA GLU A 127 17.61 -41.87 -0.24
C GLU A 127 17.47 -41.27 -1.64
N ILE A 128 17.57 -42.12 -2.67
CA ILE A 128 17.30 -41.73 -4.06
C ILE A 128 15.79 -41.84 -4.27
N LEU A 129 15.11 -40.69 -4.36
CA LEU A 129 13.68 -40.62 -4.66
C LEU A 129 13.43 -40.87 -6.16
N LEU A 130 13.20 -42.13 -6.54
CA LEU A 130 12.69 -42.55 -7.85
C LEU A 130 11.16 -42.57 -7.87
#